data_AF-A0A7J9EWA8-F1
#
_entry.id   AF-A0A7J9EWA8-F1
#
_cell.length_a   1.000
_cell.length_b   1.000
_cell.length_c   1.000
_cell.angle_alpha   90.00
_cell.angle_beta   90.00
_cell.angle_gamma   90.00
#
_symmetry.space_group_name_H-M   'P 1'
#
loop_
_entity.id
_entity.type
_entity.pdbx_description
1 polymer ?
#
loop_
_entity_poly.entity_id
_entity_poly.type
_entity_poly.pdbx_seq_one_letter_code
_entity_poly.pdbx_strand_id
1 'polypeptide(L)'
;MLLRVSLVSPIKEGEPIVFTYEVTFEESDIKWPSRWDAYLKMEGAKVHWRDLTRYEELDKEAQAMVNEELSGWKLVVGDVFRAPSNPALLCIMVGDGVQILGMAIVTILFAALGFMSPASRGTLITGMLFSYMILGIAAGYVAVRLWRTIGFGDHKGWVSVAWKAACFFPGIAFFILTILNFLLWGSHSTGAIPFSLFVILLLLWFCISIPREIPAQKYPSWLLVLGAGTLPASVCGGLEMVVEIVLCIRLSCHLHLPVLHKLSHI
;
A
#
# COMPACT_ATOMS: atom_id res chain seq x y z
N MET A 1 1.68 -58.56 -6.22
CA MET A 1 0.79 -58.75 -7.37
C MET A 1 1.59 -58.74 -8.67
N LEU A 2 1.75 -59.88 -9.31
CA LEU A 2 2.30 -60.00 -10.66
C LEU A 2 1.14 -60.12 -11.65
N LEU A 3 1.36 -59.61 -12.86
CA LEU A 3 0.35 -59.56 -13.91
C LEU A 3 0.59 -60.75 -14.83
N ARG A 4 -0.37 -61.69 -14.86
CA ARG A 4 -0.29 -62.88 -15.71
C ARG A 4 -1.14 -62.62 -16.95
N VAL A 5 -0.51 -62.68 -18.12
CA VAL A 5 -1.18 -62.51 -19.41
C VAL A 5 -1.36 -63.88 -20.05
N SER A 6 -2.59 -64.23 -20.38
CA SER A 6 -2.92 -65.48 -21.08
C SER A 6 -3.61 -65.18 -22.40
N LEU A 7 -3.27 -65.89 -23.47
CA LEU A 7 -3.94 -65.75 -24.77
C LEU A 7 -5.28 -66.48 -24.73
N VAL A 8 -6.34 -65.80 -25.12
CA VAL A 8 -7.72 -66.30 -25.02
C VAL A 8 -8.08 -67.22 -26.19
N SER A 9 -7.41 -67.08 -27.34
CA SER A 9 -7.71 -67.85 -28.55
C SER A 9 -6.50 -68.66 -29.05
N PRO A 10 -6.67 -69.96 -29.37
CA PRO A 10 -5.64 -70.76 -30.01
C PRO A 10 -5.43 -70.31 -31.46
N ILE A 11 -4.17 -70.16 -31.87
CA ILE A 11 -3.80 -69.68 -33.21
C ILE A 11 -3.89 -70.86 -34.20
N LYS A 12 -4.66 -70.69 -35.28
CA LYS A 12 -4.74 -71.63 -36.41
C LYS A 12 -4.06 -71.04 -37.65
N GLU A 13 -3.37 -71.89 -38.39
CA GLU A 13 -2.58 -71.48 -39.56
C GLU A 13 -3.52 -71.11 -40.73
N GLY A 14 -3.42 -69.87 -41.23
CA GLY A 14 -4.20 -69.37 -42.37
C GLY A 14 -5.38 -68.44 -42.05
N GLU A 15 -5.69 -68.17 -40.77
CA GLU A 15 -6.70 -67.20 -40.35
C GLU A 15 -6.09 -65.84 -39.94
N PRO A 16 -6.83 -64.71 -40.09
CA PRO A 16 -6.36 -63.42 -39.61
C PRO A 16 -6.23 -63.43 -38.08
N ILE A 17 -5.05 -63.02 -37.59
CA ILE A 17 -4.72 -63.10 -36.16
C ILE A 17 -5.51 -62.03 -35.40
N VAL A 18 -6.44 -62.46 -34.55
CA VAL A 18 -7.13 -61.60 -33.58
C VAL A 18 -6.51 -61.82 -32.22
N PHE A 19 -5.78 -60.83 -31.69
CA PHE A 19 -5.17 -60.91 -30.37
C PHE A 19 -6.19 -60.52 -29.29
N THR A 20 -6.70 -61.51 -28.56
CA THR A 20 -7.44 -61.28 -27.31
C THR A 20 -6.62 -61.87 -26.18
N TYR A 21 -6.25 -61.02 -25.22
CA TYR A 21 -5.54 -61.44 -24.02
C TYR A 21 -6.41 -61.20 -22.80
N GLU A 22 -6.28 -62.08 -21.81
CA GLU A 22 -6.87 -61.91 -20.49
C GLU A 22 -5.77 -61.56 -19.49
N VAL A 23 -6.09 -60.61 -18.62
CA VAL A 23 -5.20 -60.17 -17.54
C VAL A 23 -5.76 -60.66 -16.22
N THR A 24 -5.01 -61.51 -15.54
CA THR A 24 -5.31 -61.90 -14.16
C THR A 24 -4.21 -61.39 -13.24
N PHE A 25 -4.63 -60.88 -12.09
CA PHE A 25 -3.72 -60.42 -11.06
C PHE A 25 -3.47 -61.54 -10.05
N GLU A 26 -2.22 -61.94 -9.92
CA GLU A 26 -1.81 -63.01 -9.00
C GLU A 26 -0.95 -62.43 -7.88
N GLU A 27 -1.23 -62.77 -6.63
CA GLU A 27 -0.40 -62.31 -5.51
C GLU A 27 0.96 -63.02 -5.56
N SER A 28 2.04 -62.32 -5.21
CA SER A 28 3.39 -62.82 -5.39
C SER A 28 4.27 -62.43 -4.22
N ASP A 29 5.09 -63.35 -3.74
CA ASP A 29 5.94 -63.19 -2.55
C ASP A 29 7.16 -62.27 -2.75
N ILE A 30 7.36 -61.76 -3.97
CA ILE A 30 8.46 -60.85 -4.30
C ILE A 30 8.15 -59.45 -3.78
N LYS A 31 9.00 -58.96 -2.86
CA LYS A 31 8.98 -57.58 -2.39
C LYS A 31 9.04 -56.62 -3.58
N TRP A 32 8.20 -55.59 -3.57
CA TRP A 32 8.08 -54.62 -4.66
C TRP A 32 9.43 -54.04 -5.16
N PRO A 33 10.39 -53.66 -4.28
CA PRO A 33 11.66 -53.06 -4.72
C PRO A 33 12.56 -53.99 -5.54
N SER A 34 12.52 -55.30 -5.29
CA SER A 34 13.41 -56.29 -5.91
C SER A 34 12.88 -56.83 -7.24
N ARG A 35 11.74 -56.33 -7.73
CA ARG A 35 11.11 -56.82 -8.97
C ARG A 35 11.88 -56.44 -10.23
N TRP A 36 12.61 -55.33 -10.18
CA TRP A 36 13.40 -54.83 -11.30
C TRP A 36 14.80 -55.44 -11.37
N ASP A 37 15.24 -56.13 -10.32
CA ASP A 37 16.56 -56.79 -10.26
C ASP A 37 16.73 -57.85 -11.36
N ALA A 38 15.64 -58.48 -11.82
CA ALA A 38 15.68 -59.45 -12.91
C ALA A 38 16.02 -58.78 -14.25
N TYR A 39 15.44 -57.61 -14.54
CA TYR A 39 15.73 -56.84 -15.76
C TYR A 39 17.15 -56.30 -15.78
N LEU A 40 17.68 -55.92 -14.61
CA LEU A 40 19.06 -55.45 -14.47
C LEU A 40 20.11 -56.56 -14.62
N LYS A 41 19.71 -57.83 -14.45
CA LYS A 41 20.60 -59.01 -14.53
C LYS A 41 20.48 -59.81 -15.83
N MET A 42 19.58 -59.43 -16.76
CA MET A 42 19.45 -60.12 -18.05
C MET A 42 20.72 -59.93 -18.90
N GLU A 43 21.37 -61.04 -19.29
CA GLU A 43 22.65 -61.07 -20.05
C GLU A 43 22.61 -60.45 -21.46
N GLY A 44 21.50 -59.88 -21.90
CA GLY A 44 21.37 -59.16 -23.17
C GLY A 44 20.95 -57.69 -23.02
N ALA A 45 20.51 -57.29 -21.83
CA ALA A 45 20.18 -55.90 -21.54
C ALA A 45 21.48 -55.18 -21.17
N LYS A 46 22.23 -54.71 -22.18
CA LYS A 46 23.23 -53.66 -21.96
C LYS A 46 22.48 -52.39 -21.56
N VAL A 47 22.02 -52.32 -20.32
CA VAL A 47 21.64 -51.07 -19.67
C VAL A 47 22.94 -50.28 -19.63
N HIS A 48 23.11 -49.44 -20.63
CA HIS A 48 24.33 -48.70 -20.85
C HIS A 48 24.35 -47.64 -19.76
N TRP A 49 25.05 -47.92 -18.67
CA TRP A 49 25.22 -47.01 -17.53
C TRP A 49 25.68 -45.62 -17.99
N ARG A 50 26.40 -45.55 -19.12
CA ARG A 50 26.81 -44.33 -19.82
C ARG A 50 25.64 -43.50 -20.33
N ASP A 51 24.56 -44.14 -20.75
CA ASP A 51 23.35 -43.45 -21.19
C ASP A 51 22.57 -42.93 -19.98
N LEU A 52 22.53 -43.70 -18.88
CA LEU A 52 21.96 -43.24 -17.61
C LEU A 52 22.70 -42.00 -17.08
N THR A 53 24.03 -42.01 -17.06
CA THR A 53 24.83 -40.85 -16.62
C THR A 53 24.60 -39.65 -17.54
N ARG A 54 24.49 -39.89 -18.84
CA ARG A 54 24.17 -38.84 -19.81
C ARG A 54 22.78 -38.24 -19.60
N TYR A 55 21.77 -39.04 -19.26
CA TYR A 55 20.44 -38.52 -18.92
C TYR A 55 20.47 -37.73 -17.60
N GLU A 56 21.23 -38.17 -16.59
CA GLU A 56 21.41 -37.40 -15.34
C GLU A 56 22.14 -36.06 -15.55
N GLU A 57 23.12 -36.03 -16.45
CA GLU A 57 23.83 -34.80 -16.85
C GLU A 57 22.91 -33.86 -17.64
N LEU A 58 22.15 -34.40 -18.61
CA LEU A 58 21.15 -33.65 -19.37
C LEU A 58 20.04 -33.09 -18.46
N ASP A 59 19.57 -33.85 -17.48
CA ASP A 59 18.60 -33.37 -16.49
C ASP A 59 19.22 -32.28 -15.61
N LYS A 60 20.47 -32.42 -15.18
CA LYS A 60 21.17 -31.36 -14.43
C LYS A 60 21.36 -30.09 -15.24
N GLU A 61 21.73 -30.19 -16.51
CA GLU A 61 21.86 -29.06 -17.43
C GLU A 61 20.50 -28.41 -17.71
N ALA A 62 19.46 -29.20 -17.97
CA ALA A 62 18.10 -28.71 -18.16
C ALA A 62 17.55 -28.03 -16.88
N GLN A 63 17.78 -28.62 -15.71
CA GLN A 63 17.41 -28.04 -14.42
C GLN A 63 18.19 -26.74 -14.14
N ALA A 64 19.46 -26.68 -14.52
CA ALA A 64 20.28 -25.47 -14.39
C ALA A 64 19.78 -24.34 -15.32
N MET A 65 19.47 -24.66 -16.59
CA MET A 65 18.87 -23.71 -17.53
C MET A 65 17.49 -23.23 -17.06
N VAL A 66 16.65 -24.12 -16.54
CA VAL A 66 15.33 -23.76 -15.99
C VAL A 66 15.47 -22.86 -14.76
N ASN A 67 16.40 -23.16 -13.85
CA ASN A 67 16.66 -22.31 -12.67
C ASN A 67 17.20 -20.93 -13.05
N GLU A 68 17.99 -20.83 -14.12
CA GLU A 68 18.47 -19.57 -14.67
C GLU A 68 17.34 -18.78 -15.37
N GLU A 69 16.46 -19.45 -16.11
CA GLU A 69 15.23 -18.85 -16.66
C GLU A 69 14.24 -18.42 -15.57
N LEU A 70 14.21 -19.13 -14.44
CA LEU A 70 13.51 -18.75 -13.21
C LEU A 70 14.31 -17.74 -12.37
N SER A 71 15.25 -16.99 -12.98
CA SER A 71 16.00 -15.95 -12.27
C SER A 71 15.06 -15.04 -11.46
N GLY A 72 15.52 -14.65 -10.27
CA GLY A 72 14.70 -14.21 -9.14
C GLY A 72 13.62 -13.15 -9.41
N TRP A 73 13.76 -12.30 -10.43
CA TRP A 73 12.70 -11.38 -10.84
C TRP A 73 11.41 -12.08 -11.27
N LYS A 74 11.51 -13.26 -11.90
CA LYS A 74 10.37 -14.07 -12.35
C LYS A 74 9.66 -14.78 -11.20
N LEU A 75 10.39 -15.11 -10.13
CA LEU A 75 9.82 -15.56 -8.85
C LEU A 75 9.12 -14.41 -8.12
N VAL A 76 9.70 -13.20 -8.16
CA VAL A 76 9.14 -11.99 -7.53
C VAL A 76 7.91 -11.47 -8.27
N VAL A 77 7.74 -11.75 -9.57
CA VAL A 77 6.53 -11.39 -10.34
C VAL A 77 5.24 -11.91 -9.69
N GLY A 78 5.28 -13.07 -9.04
CA GLY A 78 4.14 -13.62 -8.30
C GLY A 78 3.85 -12.89 -6.98
N ASP A 79 4.89 -12.36 -6.32
CA ASP A 79 4.79 -11.63 -5.06
C ASP A 79 4.50 -10.12 -5.25
N VAL A 80 4.78 -9.55 -6.43
CA VAL A 80 4.48 -8.14 -6.77
C VAL A 80 2.99 -7.82 -6.66
N PHE A 81 2.11 -8.80 -6.85
CA PHE A 81 0.66 -8.61 -6.80
C PHE A 81 0.04 -9.03 -5.46
N ARG A 82 0.85 -9.36 -4.45
CA ARG A 82 0.34 -9.69 -3.13
C ARG A 82 -0.08 -8.41 -2.42
N ALA A 83 -1.31 -8.38 -1.91
CA ALA A 83 -1.76 -7.25 -1.12
C ALA A 83 -0.86 -7.10 0.13
N PRO A 84 -0.41 -5.89 0.46
CA PRO A 84 0.41 -5.66 1.65
C PRO A 84 -0.37 -6.03 2.91
N SER A 85 0.33 -6.46 3.96
CA SER A 85 -0.27 -6.87 5.24
C SER A 85 -1.15 -5.79 5.90
N ASN A 86 -0.82 -4.51 5.69
CA ASN A 86 -1.59 -3.36 6.16
C ASN A 86 -1.84 -2.33 5.04
N PRO A 87 -2.83 -2.57 4.15
CA PRO A 87 -3.06 -1.72 2.98
C PRO A 87 -3.58 -0.33 3.35
N ALA A 88 -4.34 -0.23 4.45
CA ALA A 88 -4.90 1.05 4.91
C ALA A 88 -3.81 2.03 5.37
N LEU A 89 -2.82 1.56 6.13
CA LEU A 89 -1.71 2.40 6.61
C LEU A 89 -0.89 2.94 5.44
N LEU A 90 -0.60 2.09 4.46
CA LEU A 90 0.13 2.49 3.26
C LEU A 90 -0.62 3.59 2.48
N CYS A 91 -1.94 3.46 2.33
CA CYS A 91 -2.75 4.51 1.68
C CYS A 91 -2.70 5.84 2.42
N ILE A 92 -2.73 5.81 3.76
CA ILE A 92 -2.66 6.99 4.62
C ILE A 92 -1.29 7.68 4.47
N MET A 93 -0.19 6.92 4.59
CA MET A 93 1.17 7.44 4.48
C MET A 93 1.44 8.06 3.11
N VAL A 94 0.99 7.42 2.03
CA VAL A 94 1.21 7.93 0.67
C VAL A 94 0.38 9.18 0.41
N GLY A 95 -0.87 9.24 0.86
CA GLY A 95 -1.72 10.42 0.72
C GLY A 95 -1.11 11.65 1.39
N ASP A 96 -0.77 11.53 2.67
CA ASP A 96 -0.15 12.62 3.44
C ASP A 96 1.24 13.00 2.90
N GLY A 97 2.03 12.00 2.48
CA GLY A 97 3.32 12.20 1.84
C GLY A 97 3.21 13.06 0.57
N VAL A 98 2.20 12.84 -0.28
CA VAL A 98 1.95 13.68 -1.46
C VAL A 98 1.58 15.11 -1.07
N GLN A 99 0.83 15.29 0.02
CA GLN A 99 0.44 16.62 0.52
C GLN A 99 1.66 17.43 0.97
N ILE A 100 2.50 16.83 1.82
CA ILE A 100 3.69 17.49 2.39
C ILE A 100 4.74 17.72 1.31
N LEU A 101 4.99 16.73 0.45
CA LEU A 101 5.95 16.85 -0.65
C LEU A 101 5.49 17.91 -1.67
N GLY A 102 4.20 17.94 -2.00
CA GLY A 102 3.62 18.99 -2.84
C GLY A 102 3.78 20.37 -2.21
N MET A 103 3.49 20.51 -0.90
CA MET A 103 3.62 21.78 -0.18
C MET A 103 5.08 22.25 -0.17
N ALA A 104 6.04 21.33 0.05
CA ALA A 104 7.46 21.64 0.02
C ALA A 104 7.90 22.13 -1.36
N ILE A 105 7.53 21.44 -2.44
CA ILE A 105 7.86 21.84 -3.82
C ILE A 105 7.29 23.23 -4.12
N VAL A 106 6.00 23.43 -3.85
CA VAL A 106 5.32 24.72 -4.10
C VAL A 106 5.99 25.85 -3.31
N THR A 107 6.32 25.61 -2.04
CA THR A 107 6.96 26.61 -1.19
C THR A 107 8.38 26.94 -1.68
N ILE A 108 9.16 25.93 -2.08
CA ILE A 108 10.51 26.13 -2.64
C ILE A 108 10.45 26.94 -3.94
N LEU A 109 9.50 26.65 -4.83
CA LEU A 109 9.33 27.39 -6.09
C LEU A 109 9.00 28.86 -5.85
N PHE A 110 8.04 29.17 -4.97
CA PHE A 110 7.68 30.55 -4.65
C PHE A 110 8.78 31.28 -3.86
N ALA A 111 9.56 30.58 -3.04
CA ALA A 111 10.73 31.13 -2.40
C ALA A 111 11.84 31.46 -3.42
N ALA A 112 12.09 30.57 -4.38
CA ALA A 112 13.09 30.75 -5.44
C ALA A 112 12.75 31.91 -6.39
N LEU A 113 11.46 32.14 -6.67
CA LEU A 113 10.97 33.28 -7.47
C LEU A 113 11.00 34.62 -6.71
N GLY A 114 11.35 34.62 -5.43
CA GLY A 114 11.45 35.84 -4.61
C GLY A 114 10.13 36.38 -4.07
N PHE A 115 8.99 35.72 -4.34
CA PHE A 115 7.68 36.13 -3.81
C PHE A 115 7.54 35.86 -2.31
N MET A 116 8.23 34.85 -1.77
CA MET A 116 8.18 34.46 -0.36
C MET A 116 9.58 34.33 0.23
N SER A 117 10.13 35.45 0.72
CA SER A 117 11.43 35.48 1.41
C SER A 117 11.30 34.95 2.85
N PRO A 118 12.28 34.14 3.36
CA PRO A 118 12.32 33.71 4.76
C PRO A 118 12.33 34.87 5.78
N ALA A 119 12.70 36.08 5.35
CA ALA A 119 12.71 37.27 6.18
C ALA A 119 11.30 37.74 6.59
N SER A 120 10.26 37.49 5.78
CA SER A 120 8.87 37.81 6.08
C SER A 120 8.11 36.59 6.60
N ARG A 121 8.41 36.22 7.86
CA ARG A 121 7.85 35.01 8.53
C ARG A 121 6.33 34.86 8.35
N GLY A 122 5.59 35.97 8.34
CA GLY A 122 4.13 35.95 8.16
C GLY A 122 3.66 35.52 6.75
N THR A 123 4.32 36.01 5.69
CA THR A 123 3.94 35.67 4.30
C THR A 123 4.29 34.22 3.98
N LEU A 124 5.42 33.73 4.48
CA LEU A 124 5.85 32.35 4.27
C LEU A 124 4.88 31.37 4.96
N ILE A 125 4.52 31.60 6.22
CA ILE A 125 3.59 30.73 6.95
C ILE A 125 2.19 30.74 6.31
N THR A 126 1.69 31.91 5.92
CA THR A 126 0.38 32.01 5.26
C THR A 126 0.36 31.33 3.89
N GLY A 127 1.43 31.44 3.10
CA GLY A 127 1.58 30.72 1.82
C GLY A 127 1.71 29.20 1.98
N MET A 128 2.43 28.73 3.00
CA MET A 128 2.51 27.30 3.35
C MET A 128 1.14 26.74 3.75
N LEU A 129 0.37 27.46 4.57
CA LEU A 129 -0.97 27.03 4.98
C LEU A 129 -1.95 26.99 3.80
N PHE A 130 -1.91 28.00 2.93
CA PHE A 130 -2.77 28.06 1.75
C PHE A 130 -2.47 26.92 0.76
N SER A 131 -1.18 26.68 0.46
CA SER A 131 -0.77 25.59 -0.43
C SER A 131 -1.12 24.22 0.15
N TYR A 132 -0.93 24.02 1.46
CA TYR A 132 -1.32 22.79 2.16
C TYR A 132 -2.83 22.50 2.07
N MET A 133 -3.66 23.54 2.17
CA MET A 133 -5.12 23.43 2.07
C MET A 133 -5.58 22.93 0.70
N ILE A 134 -4.99 23.47 -0.37
CA ILE A 134 -5.32 23.09 -1.75
C ILE A 134 -4.87 21.66 -2.03
N LEU A 135 -3.66 21.29 -1.58
CA LEU A 135 -3.08 19.98 -1.82
C LEU A 135 -3.76 18.86 -1.00
N GLY A 136 -4.53 19.18 0.04
CA GLY A 136 -5.31 18.20 0.81
C GLY A 136 -6.34 17.43 -0.02
N ILE A 137 -6.91 18.05 -1.07
CA ILE A 137 -7.84 17.36 -1.98
C ILE A 137 -7.07 16.31 -2.82
N ALA A 138 -5.88 16.67 -3.29
CA ALA A 138 -5.01 15.75 -4.03
C ALA A 138 -4.56 14.57 -3.14
N ALA A 139 -4.24 14.85 -1.87
CA ALA A 139 -3.88 13.85 -0.87
C ALA A 139 -4.99 12.81 -0.65
N GLY A 140 -6.22 13.27 -0.39
CA GLY A 140 -7.39 12.41 -0.21
C GLY A 140 -7.72 11.59 -1.47
N TYR A 141 -7.55 12.19 -2.66
CA TYR A 141 -7.71 11.47 -3.93
C TYR A 141 -6.67 10.37 -4.09
N VAL A 142 -5.37 10.67 -3.92
CA VAL A 142 -4.28 9.68 -4.07
C VAL A 142 -4.46 8.52 -3.09
N ALA A 143 -4.82 8.80 -1.83
CA ALA A 143 -5.08 7.76 -0.83
C ALA A 143 -6.24 6.84 -1.24
N VAL A 144 -7.36 7.39 -1.69
CA VAL A 144 -8.53 6.61 -2.14
C VAL A 144 -8.24 5.86 -3.44
N ARG A 145 -7.47 6.45 -4.35
CA ARG A 145 -7.09 5.82 -5.63
C ARG A 145 -6.14 4.65 -5.39
N LEU A 146 -5.20 4.79 -4.46
CA LEU A 146 -4.29 3.72 -4.05
C LEU A 146 -5.04 2.57 -3.35
N TRP A 147 -6.02 2.90 -2.50
CA TRP A 147 -6.90 1.91 -1.88
C TRP A 147 -7.64 1.06 -2.93
N ARG A 148 -8.19 1.71 -3.96
CA ARG A 148 -8.86 0.99 -5.08
C ARG A 148 -7.89 0.11 -5.86
N THR A 149 -6.66 0.57 -6.10
CA THR A 149 -5.68 -0.25 -6.84
C THR A 149 -5.24 -1.49 -6.07
N ILE A 150 -5.19 -1.41 -4.74
CA ILE A 150 -4.82 -2.55 -3.89
C ILE A 150 -6.00 -3.53 -3.73
N GLY A 151 -7.24 -3.01 -3.68
CA GLY A 151 -8.46 -3.81 -3.54
C GLY A 151 -9.03 -4.37 -4.85
N PHE A 152 -8.25 -4.46 -5.94
CA PHE A 152 -8.73 -4.90 -7.27
C PHE A 152 -9.99 -4.19 -7.76
N GLY A 153 -10.16 -2.91 -7.40
CA GLY A 153 -11.35 -2.12 -7.78
C GLY A 153 -12.56 -2.30 -6.87
N ASP A 154 -12.45 -2.99 -5.72
CA ASP A 154 -13.53 -2.96 -4.72
C ASP A 154 -13.71 -1.55 -4.14
N HIS A 155 -14.96 -1.18 -3.96
CA HIS A 155 -15.41 0.15 -3.55
C HIS A 155 -15.64 0.16 -2.03
N LYS A 156 -15.72 -1.02 -1.40
CA LYS A 156 -16.01 -1.15 0.02
C LYS A 156 -14.87 -0.53 0.85
N GLY A 157 -15.23 0.27 1.85
CA GLY A 157 -14.28 0.83 2.81
C GLY A 157 -13.50 2.06 2.37
N TRP A 158 -13.78 2.68 1.20
CA TRP A 158 -13.08 3.91 0.79
C TRP A 158 -13.26 5.05 1.79
N VAL A 159 -14.47 5.19 2.34
CA VAL A 159 -14.78 6.15 3.42
C VAL A 159 -13.94 5.83 4.65
N SER A 160 -13.73 4.54 4.93
CA SER A 160 -12.92 4.05 6.05
C SER A 160 -11.41 4.28 5.87
N VAL A 161 -10.95 4.57 4.66
CA VAL A 161 -9.56 4.98 4.43
C VAL A 161 -9.43 6.49 4.43
N ALA A 162 -10.41 7.20 3.87
CA ALA A 162 -10.45 8.66 3.87
C ALA A 162 -10.46 9.25 5.29
N TRP A 163 -11.32 8.77 6.20
CA TRP A 163 -11.32 9.26 7.59
C TRP A 163 -10.04 8.94 8.37
N LYS A 164 -9.36 7.83 8.07
CA LYS A 164 -8.08 7.51 8.70
C LYS A 164 -6.97 8.39 8.15
N ALA A 165 -6.98 8.67 6.84
CA ALA A 165 -6.03 9.59 6.22
C ALA A 165 -6.14 11.00 6.81
N ALA A 166 -7.38 11.46 7.01
CA ALA A 166 -7.72 12.72 7.66
C ALA A 166 -7.20 12.85 9.10
N CYS A 167 -7.36 11.78 9.87
CA CYS A 167 -7.15 11.83 11.31
C CYS A 167 -5.77 11.36 11.77
N PHE A 168 -5.01 10.64 10.95
CA PHE A 168 -3.79 9.97 11.42
C PHE A 168 -2.68 10.96 11.82
N PHE A 169 -2.20 11.80 10.89
CA PHE A 169 -1.13 12.75 11.18
C PHE A 169 -1.55 13.90 12.09
N PRO A 170 -2.69 14.58 11.83
CA PRO A 170 -3.21 15.59 12.75
C PRO A 170 -3.53 15.03 14.14
N GLY A 171 -3.97 13.78 14.24
CA GLY A 171 -4.24 13.12 15.52
C GLY A 171 -2.98 12.83 16.32
N ILE A 172 -1.88 12.42 15.66
CA ILE A 172 -0.57 12.29 16.30
C ILE A 172 -0.09 13.67 16.80
N ALA A 173 -0.21 14.71 15.98
CA ALA A 173 0.17 16.07 16.38
C ALA A 173 -0.67 16.56 17.58
N PHE A 174 -1.98 16.30 17.57
CA PHE A 174 -2.87 16.63 18.67
C PHE A 174 -2.53 15.86 19.95
N PHE A 175 -2.19 14.57 19.84
CA PHE A 175 -1.75 13.77 20.98
C PHE A 175 -0.47 14.32 21.60
N ILE A 176 0.51 14.69 20.79
CA ILE A 176 1.74 15.36 21.24
C ILE A 176 1.40 16.69 21.92
N LEU A 177 0.55 17.52 21.30
CA LEU A 177 0.10 18.78 21.86
C LEU A 177 -0.57 18.57 23.22
N THR A 178 -1.38 17.53 23.36
CA THR A 178 -2.07 17.18 24.60
C THR A 178 -1.07 16.91 25.73
N ILE A 179 -0.07 16.06 25.46
CA ILE A 179 0.98 15.73 26.44
C ILE A 179 1.76 16.98 26.83
N LEU A 180 2.20 17.77 25.85
CA LEU A 180 2.93 19.01 26.10
C LEU A 180 2.08 20.01 26.89
N ASN A 181 0.78 20.12 26.59
CA ASN A 181 -0.13 21.02 27.30
C ASN A 181 -0.34 20.60 28.76
N PHE A 182 -0.40 19.30 29.05
CA PHE A 182 -0.44 18.80 30.44
C PHE A 182 0.85 19.14 31.21
N LEU A 183 2.02 19.05 30.57
CA LEU A 183 3.30 19.45 31.18
C LEU A 183 3.36 20.96 31.45
N LEU A 184 2.81 21.77 30.55
CA LEU A 184 2.73 23.22 30.71
C LEU A 184 1.79 23.64 31.86
N TRP A 185 0.67 22.92 32.04
CA TRP A 185 -0.17 23.12 33.22
C TRP A 185 0.52 22.72 34.52
N GLY A 186 1.25 21.61 34.54
CA GLY A 186 2.00 21.18 35.73
C GLY A 186 3.10 22.17 36.15
N SER A 187 3.61 22.97 35.22
CA SER A 187 4.62 24.02 35.48
C SER A 187 4.03 25.41 35.74
N HIS A 188 2.69 25.54 35.81
CA HIS A 188 2.00 26.84 35.92
C HIS A 188 2.45 27.86 34.85
N SER A 189 2.84 27.36 33.66
CA SER A 189 3.33 28.21 32.59
C SER A 189 2.20 29.01 31.94
N THR A 190 2.45 30.29 31.66
CA THR A 190 1.53 31.16 30.90
C THR A 190 1.38 30.73 29.43
N GLY A 191 2.25 29.83 28.95
CA GLY A 191 2.14 29.23 27.63
C GLY A 191 1.14 28.06 27.54
N ALA A 192 0.52 27.66 28.65
CA ALA A 192 -0.45 26.57 28.63
C ALA A 192 -1.77 27.01 27.98
N ILE A 193 -2.26 26.21 27.05
CA ILE A 193 -3.53 26.46 26.36
C ILE A 193 -4.66 26.16 27.35
N PRO A 194 -5.55 27.14 27.62
CA PRO A 194 -6.69 26.93 28.52
C PRO A 194 -7.64 25.87 27.95
N PHE A 195 -8.30 25.13 28.84
CA PHE A 195 -9.11 23.96 28.49
C PHE A 195 -10.17 24.26 27.43
N SER A 196 -10.80 25.43 27.52
CA SER A 196 -11.80 25.91 26.56
C SER A 196 -11.22 26.07 25.14
N LEU A 197 -10.02 26.64 24.99
CA LEU A 197 -9.36 26.74 23.68
C LEU A 197 -8.96 25.36 23.14
N PHE A 198 -8.58 24.45 24.02
CA PHE A 198 -8.23 23.08 23.65
C PHE A 198 -9.43 22.31 23.06
N VAL A 199 -10.62 22.44 23.65
CA VAL A 199 -11.86 21.84 23.13
C VAL A 199 -12.26 22.47 21.79
N ILE A 200 -12.11 23.78 21.63
CA ILE A 200 -12.40 24.48 20.37
C ILE A 200 -11.49 23.98 19.26
N LEU A 201 -10.18 23.83 19.52
CA LEU A 201 -9.22 23.30 18.53
C LEU A 201 -9.57 21.87 18.09
N LEU A 202 -10.05 21.03 19.02
CA LEU A 202 -10.49 19.67 18.71
C LEU A 202 -11.72 19.69 17.80
N LEU A 203 -12.76 20.45 18.16
CA LEU A 203 -13.99 20.54 17.34
C LEU A 203 -13.71 21.10 15.95
N LEU A 204 -12.86 22.13 15.86
CA LEU A 204 -12.44 22.74 14.61
C LEU A 204 -11.73 21.72 13.71
N TRP A 205 -10.85 20.89 14.28
CA TRP A 205 -10.16 19.85 13.54
C TRP A 205 -11.14 18.79 12.99
N PHE A 206 -12.01 18.22 13.82
CA PHE A 206 -12.96 17.19 13.39
C PHE A 206 -14.00 17.72 12.38
N CYS A 207 -14.51 18.93 12.58
CA CYS A 207 -15.54 19.51 11.70
C CYS A 207 -15.00 19.95 10.33
N ILE A 208 -13.71 20.30 10.22
CA ILE A 208 -13.18 20.87 8.97
C ILE A 208 -12.30 19.86 8.20
N SER A 209 -11.45 19.07 8.86
CA SER A 209 -10.59 18.10 8.14
C SER A 209 -11.40 17.02 7.45
N ILE A 210 -12.36 16.41 8.16
CA ILE A 210 -13.11 15.26 7.65
C ILE A 210 -13.88 15.58 6.36
N PRO A 211 -14.70 16.66 6.26
CA PRO A 211 -15.45 16.92 5.03
C PRO A 211 -14.58 17.31 3.83
N ARG A 212 -13.38 17.86 4.08
CA ARG A 212 -12.48 18.34 3.03
C ARG A 212 -11.76 17.22 2.31
N GLU A 213 -11.37 16.18 3.03
CA GLU A 213 -10.50 15.12 2.50
C GLU A 213 -11.29 13.97 1.86
N ILE A 214 -12.63 13.99 1.94
CA ILE A 214 -13.52 13.02 1.29
C ILE A 214 -13.68 13.42 -0.19
N PRO A 215 -13.09 12.68 -1.15
CA PRO A 215 -13.27 12.99 -2.56
C PRO A 215 -14.73 12.73 -2.99
N ALA A 216 -15.35 13.71 -3.66
CA ALA A 216 -16.66 13.52 -4.27
C ALA A 216 -16.54 12.49 -5.41
N GLN A 217 -17.09 11.29 -5.18
CA GLN A 217 -16.96 10.11 -6.05
C GLN A 217 -17.61 10.28 -7.45
N LYS A 218 -18.18 11.45 -7.76
CA LYS A 218 -19.09 11.64 -8.90
C LYS A 218 -18.45 12.12 -10.21
N TYR A 219 -17.13 12.35 -10.26
CA TYR A 219 -16.49 12.91 -11.47
C TYR A 219 -15.54 11.92 -12.16
N PRO A 220 -15.58 11.83 -13.51
CA PRO A 220 -14.63 11.03 -14.26
C PRO A 220 -13.22 11.66 -14.17
N SER A 221 -12.20 10.80 -14.17
CA SER A 221 -10.79 11.12 -13.88
C SER A 221 -10.20 12.28 -14.72
N TRP A 222 -10.73 12.50 -15.92
CA TRP A 222 -10.26 13.54 -16.85
C TRP A 222 -10.81 14.94 -16.55
N LEU A 223 -11.96 15.05 -15.86
CA LEU A 223 -12.59 16.34 -15.56
C LEU A 223 -11.84 17.13 -14.47
N LEU A 224 -11.02 16.44 -13.68
CA LEU A 224 -10.19 17.05 -12.63
C LEU A 224 -8.81 17.49 -13.12
N VAL A 225 -8.31 16.94 -14.23
CA VAL A 225 -7.06 17.40 -14.88
C VAL A 225 -7.27 18.75 -15.56
N LEU A 226 -8.51 19.06 -15.96
CA LEU A 226 -8.91 20.34 -16.55
C LEU A 226 -9.67 21.27 -15.56
N GLY A 227 -9.91 20.79 -14.33
CA GLY A 227 -10.86 21.37 -13.38
C GLY A 227 -10.24 22.26 -12.30
N ALA A 228 -9.47 23.27 -12.67
CA ALA A 228 -9.20 24.42 -11.80
C ALA A 228 -10.45 25.34 -11.64
N GLY A 229 -11.63 24.93 -12.11
CA GLY A 229 -12.79 25.80 -12.33
C GLY A 229 -14.08 25.50 -11.56
N THR A 230 -14.16 24.46 -10.73
CA THR A 230 -15.37 24.24 -9.91
C THR A 230 -14.97 23.93 -8.48
N LEU A 231 -14.66 24.99 -7.74
CA LEU A 231 -14.51 24.97 -6.28
C LEU A 231 -15.84 24.52 -5.67
N PRO A 232 -15.94 23.35 -5.02
CA PRO A 232 -17.11 23.02 -4.22
C PRO A 232 -17.18 24.01 -3.04
N ALA A 233 -18.40 24.32 -2.58
CA ALA A 233 -18.69 25.24 -1.47
C ALA A 233 -17.88 24.97 -0.18
N SER A 234 -17.29 23.77 -0.04
CA SER A 234 -16.37 23.40 1.05
C SER A 234 -15.00 24.12 0.98
N VAL A 235 -14.52 24.51 -0.20
CA VAL A 235 -13.27 25.29 -0.34
C VAL A 235 -13.51 26.76 0.00
N CYS A 236 -14.67 27.31 -0.37
CA CYS A 236 -15.04 28.69 -0.06
C CYS A 236 -15.24 28.89 1.46
N GLY A 237 -15.95 27.98 2.13
CA GLY A 237 -16.10 28.00 3.59
C GLY A 237 -14.80 27.71 4.35
N GLY A 238 -13.91 26.87 3.79
CA GLY A 238 -12.59 26.62 4.37
C GLY A 238 -11.64 27.82 4.27
N LEU A 239 -11.70 28.59 3.17
CA LEU A 239 -10.86 29.78 2.97
C LEU A 239 -11.27 30.91 3.91
N GLU A 240 -12.57 31.23 3.99
CA GLU A 240 -13.08 32.28 4.88
C GLU A 240 -12.80 31.96 6.36
N MET A 241 -12.90 30.69 6.74
CA MET A 241 -12.68 30.27 8.12
C MET A 241 -11.19 30.18 8.49
N VAL A 242 -10.28 29.88 7.55
CA VAL A 242 -8.82 29.98 7.81
C VAL A 242 -8.39 31.43 7.92
N VAL A 243 -8.98 32.33 7.12
CA VAL A 243 -8.79 33.77 7.33
C VAL A 243 -9.23 34.13 8.75
N GLU A 244 -10.39 33.67 9.22
CA GLU A 244 -10.87 33.84 10.61
C GLU A 244 -9.97 33.17 11.67
N ILE A 245 -9.42 31.98 11.44
CA ILE A 245 -8.52 31.28 12.38
C ILE A 245 -7.17 31.99 12.46
N VAL A 246 -6.59 32.38 11.32
CA VAL A 246 -5.36 33.18 11.26
C VAL A 246 -5.63 34.55 11.87
N LEU A 247 -6.79 35.16 11.63
CA LEU A 247 -7.22 36.39 12.30
C LEU A 247 -7.36 36.17 13.81
N CYS A 248 -7.94 35.05 14.27
CA CYS A 248 -8.14 34.70 15.68
C CYS A 248 -6.83 34.37 16.41
N ILE A 249 -5.89 33.68 15.76
CA ILE A 249 -4.55 33.39 16.29
C ILE A 249 -3.75 34.70 16.34
N ARG A 250 -3.84 35.52 15.29
CA ARG A 250 -3.18 36.83 15.24
C ARG A 250 -3.82 37.81 16.22
N LEU A 251 -5.13 37.80 16.42
CA LEU A 251 -5.87 38.53 17.46
C LEU A 251 -5.53 38.01 18.85
N SER A 252 -5.44 36.70 19.07
CA SER A 252 -5.05 36.13 20.37
C SER A 252 -3.61 36.49 20.73
N CYS A 253 -2.69 36.46 19.76
CA CYS A 253 -1.34 36.99 19.95
C CYS A 253 -1.35 38.51 20.21
N HIS A 254 -2.17 39.29 19.49
CA HIS A 254 -2.27 40.73 19.68
C HIS A 254 -2.97 41.14 20.99
N LEU A 255 -3.92 40.35 21.50
CA LEU A 255 -4.60 40.56 22.77
C LEU A 255 -3.75 40.12 23.97
N HIS A 256 -2.76 39.24 23.78
CA HIS A 256 -1.79 38.91 24.83
C HIS A 256 -0.56 39.84 24.87
N LEU A 257 -0.26 40.58 23.81
CA LEU A 257 0.79 41.61 23.81
C LEU A 257 0.58 42.75 24.86
N PRO A 258 -0.63 43.32 25.09
CA PRO A 258 -0.80 44.37 26.09
C PRO A 258 -0.66 43.89 27.53
N VAL A 259 -0.74 42.58 27.80
CA VAL A 259 -0.46 42.00 29.12
C VAL A 259 1.05 41.93 29.36
N LEU A 260 1.84 41.62 28.33
CA LEU A 260 3.30 41.61 28.38
C LEU A 260 3.91 43.02 28.55
N HIS A 261 3.32 44.05 27.93
CA HIS A 261 3.80 45.43 28.08
C HIS A 261 3.55 46.01 29.50
N LYS A 262 2.53 45.50 30.22
CA LYS A 262 2.23 45.91 31.61
C LYS A 262 3.10 45.20 32.66
N LEU A 263 3.70 44.07 32.33
CA LEU A 263 4.61 43.31 33.21
C LEU A 263 6.09 43.66 33.01
N SER A 264 6.44 44.42 31.96
CA SER A 264 7.80 44.96 31.75
C SER A 264 8.11 46.22 32.58
N HIS A 265 7.13 46.75 33.32
CA HIS A 265 7.24 47.97 34.13
C HIS A 265 6.95 47.74 35.62
N ILE A 266 7.06 46.49 36.09
CA ILE A 266 7.06 46.13 37.52
C ILE A 266 8.36 45.40 37.84
#